data_AF-A0A3B5PS99-F1
#
_entry.id   AF-A0A3B5PS99-F1
#
_cell.length_a   1.000
_cell.length_b   1.000
_cell.length_c   1.000
_cell.angle_alpha   90.00
_cell.angle_beta   90.00
_cell.angle_gamma   90.00
#
_symmetry.space_group_name_H-M   'P 1'
#
loop_
_entity.id
_entity.type
_entity.pdbx_description
1 polymer ?
#
loop_
_entity_poly.entity_id
_entity_poly.type
_entity_poly.pdbx_seq_one_letter_code
_entity_poly.pdbx_strand_id
1 'polypeptide(L)'
;MLYHPDKHRDPELKRQAEQLFNQVHQAYEVLSDAHSRAIYDIFGKKGLEVEGWEVVERKRTPAEIREEYERLQRDKEERRLQQRTNPKGTISVGVDATDLFDRYDDDFEEMPGGGFPHIEINRMHISQSIEAPLTNTDTAMLSGSLSTHNGSGGGNINVTVRRVTSAKGWGEVEFGAGDTLGPLIGLKVFRNVTPRCFLTAQCGLQFSPRGLRPSCSLMTARHLDQNTMGYLHCVGVWRMV
;
A
#
# COMPACT_ATOMS: atom_id res chain seq x y z
N MET A 1 -1.85 48.05 28.07
CA MET A 1 -1.62 47.33 26.79
C MET A 1 -2.07 48.20 25.62
N LEU A 2 -1.20 48.40 24.63
CA LEU A 2 -1.34 49.37 23.54
C LEU A 2 -2.20 48.85 22.35
N TYR A 3 -2.41 47.54 22.24
CA TYR A 3 -3.02 46.88 21.06
C TYR A 3 -4.27 46.05 21.40
N HIS A 4 -5.04 46.44 22.41
CA HIS A 4 -6.28 45.73 22.74
C HIS A 4 -7.36 46.11 21.69
N PRO A 5 -8.06 45.14 21.07
CA PRO A 5 -9.00 45.41 19.97
C PRO A 5 -10.18 46.32 20.39
N ASP A 6 -10.47 46.38 21.68
CA ASP A 6 -11.53 47.23 22.26
C ASP A 6 -11.19 48.72 22.33
N LYS A 7 -9.92 49.11 22.10
CA LYS A 7 -9.49 50.51 22.09
C LYS A 7 -9.58 51.19 20.71
N HIS A 8 -9.96 50.45 19.67
CA HIS A 8 -9.99 50.96 18.29
C HIS A 8 -11.42 50.93 17.73
N ARG A 9 -11.97 52.12 17.41
CA ARG A 9 -13.33 52.28 16.86
C ARG A 9 -13.41 52.06 15.35
N ASP A 10 -12.30 52.24 14.63
CA ASP A 10 -12.26 52.04 13.18
C ASP A 10 -12.08 50.56 12.80
N PRO A 11 -12.86 50.04 11.85
CA PRO A 11 -12.86 48.61 11.50
C PRO A 11 -11.56 48.11 10.84
N GLU A 12 -10.75 49.01 10.27
CA GLU A 12 -9.41 48.67 9.74
C GLU A 12 -8.35 48.62 10.85
N LEU A 13 -8.33 49.63 11.72
CA LEU A 13 -7.41 49.68 12.86
C LEU A 13 -7.70 48.56 13.87
N LYS A 14 -8.97 48.17 14.04
CA LYS A 14 -9.35 47.02 14.87
C LYS A 14 -8.78 45.71 14.34
N ARG A 15 -8.85 45.46 13.02
CA ARG A 15 -8.26 44.28 12.38
C ARG A 15 -6.73 44.23 12.53
N GLN A 16 -6.06 45.37 12.35
CA GLN A 16 -4.61 45.45 12.55
C GLN A 16 -4.22 45.21 14.01
N ALA A 17 -4.94 45.80 14.96
CA ALA A 17 -4.71 45.59 16.39
C ALA A 17 -4.93 44.13 16.80
N GLU A 18 -5.94 43.46 16.25
CA GLU A 18 -6.20 42.04 16.50
C GLU A 18 -5.07 41.14 15.97
N GLN A 19 -4.55 41.42 14.76
CA GLN A 19 -3.39 40.69 14.21
C GLN A 19 -2.13 40.86 15.07
N LEU A 20 -1.83 42.10 15.47
CA LEU A 20 -0.68 42.40 16.34
C LEU A 20 -0.84 41.79 17.72
N PHE A 21 -2.05 41.83 18.29
CA PHE A 21 -2.36 41.21 19.57
C PHE A 21 -2.14 39.70 19.53
N ASN A 22 -2.64 39.02 18.49
CA ASN A 22 -2.46 37.58 18.31
C ASN A 22 -0.98 37.22 18.16
N GLN A 23 -0.19 38.00 17.42
CA GLN A 23 1.25 37.78 17.27
C GLN A 23 2.00 37.94 18.59
N VAL A 24 1.71 39.00 19.35
CA VAL A 24 2.34 39.26 20.65
C VAL A 24 1.94 38.20 21.67
N HIS A 25 0.67 37.78 21.67
CA HIS A 25 0.19 36.72 22.55
C HIS A 25 0.87 35.39 22.25
N GLN A 26 0.94 35.00 20.97
CA GLN A 26 1.63 33.78 20.54
C GLN A 26 3.13 33.83 20.88
N ALA A 27 3.79 34.96 20.67
CA ALA A 27 5.20 35.13 21.05
C ALA A 27 5.40 35.02 22.56
N TYR A 28 4.48 35.56 23.36
CA TYR A 28 4.51 35.44 24.82
C TYR A 28 4.38 33.99 25.26
N GLU A 29 3.40 33.24 24.74
CA GLU A 29 3.22 31.82 25.08
C GLU A 29 4.49 31.01 24.79
N VAL A 30 5.06 31.16 23.59
CA VAL A 30 6.27 30.43 23.17
C VAL A 30 7.51 30.81 23.97
N LEU A 31 7.71 32.10 24.25
CA LEU A 31 8.91 32.59 24.93
C LEU A 31 8.83 32.52 26.46
N SER A 32 7.61 32.42 27.02
CA SER A 32 7.38 32.33 28.46
C SER A 32 7.75 30.97 29.04
N ASP A 33 7.53 29.88 28.30
CA ASP A 33 7.94 28.54 28.71
C ASP A 33 9.34 28.19 28.17
N ALA A 34 10.20 27.69 29.06
CA ALA A 34 11.59 27.38 28.74
C ALA A 34 11.73 26.24 27.73
N HIS A 35 10.77 25.31 27.72
CA HIS A 35 10.78 24.16 26.82
C HIS A 35 10.33 24.56 25.40
N SER A 36 9.21 25.26 25.26
CA SER A 36 8.78 25.82 23.96
C SER A 36 9.80 26.79 23.37
N ARG A 37 10.48 27.59 24.22
CA ARG A 37 11.55 28.48 23.78
C ARG A 37 12.75 27.70 23.22
N ALA A 38 13.18 26.63 23.90
CA ALA A 38 14.28 25.80 23.41
C ALA A 38 13.97 25.14 22.06
N ILE A 39 12.73 24.66 21.86
CA ILE A 39 12.27 24.11 20.58
C ILE A 39 12.30 25.19 19.50
N TYR A 40 11.81 26.39 19.80
CA TYR A 40 11.80 27.51 18.87
C TYR A 40 13.21 27.97 18.48
N ASP A 41 14.14 28.04 19.43
CA ASP A 41 15.53 28.44 19.19
C ASP A 41 16.28 27.44 18.28
N ILE A 42 15.89 26.16 18.29
CA ILE A 42 16.53 25.09 17.48
C ILE A 42 15.85 24.88 16.13
N PHE A 43 14.51 24.83 16.09
CA PHE A 43 13.72 24.43 14.92
C PHE A 43 12.82 25.54 14.35
N GLY A 44 12.79 26.70 14.99
CA GLY A 44 11.89 27.80 14.65
C GLY A 44 10.42 27.42 14.83
N LYS A 45 9.53 28.14 14.13
CA LYS A 45 8.08 27.94 14.22
C LYS A 45 7.62 26.52 13.85
N LYS A 46 8.32 25.85 12.93
CA LYS A 46 7.99 24.48 12.48
C LYS A 46 8.11 23.44 13.59
N GLY A 47 9.01 23.65 14.56
CA GLY A 47 9.18 22.73 15.69
C GLY A 47 7.99 22.73 16.63
N LEU A 48 7.32 23.88 16.81
CA LEU A 48 6.17 24.04 17.69
C LEU A 48 4.89 23.41 17.14
N GLU A 49 4.81 23.18 15.83
CA GLU A 49 3.65 22.59 15.15
C GLU A 49 3.68 21.05 15.16
N VAL A 50 4.78 20.45 15.62
CA VAL A 50 4.92 18.99 15.69
C VAL A 50 4.23 18.46 16.95
N GLU A 51 3.05 17.86 16.79
CA GLU A 51 2.38 17.09 17.85
C GLU A 51 3.30 15.95 18.35
N GLY A 52 3.57 15.89 19.66
CA GLY A 52 4.41 14.85 20.28
C GLY A 52 5.40 15.32 21.36
N TRP A 53 5.60 16.64 21.54
CA TRP A 53 6.51 17.18 22.57
C TRP A 53 6.06 16.96 24.01
N GLU A 54 4.78 16.67 24.23
CA GLU A 54 4.17 16.47 25.56
C GLU A 54 4.78 15.30 26.35
N VAL A 55 5.46 14.37 25.67
CA VAL A 55 6.06 13.17 26.28
C VAL A 55 7.53 13.39 26.71
N VAL A 56 8.14 14.52 26.35
CA VAL A 56 9.56 14.77 26.62
C VAL A 56 9.71 15.56 27.92
N GLU A 57 10.10 14.88 29.00
CA GLU A 57 10.38 15.52 30.29
C GLU A 57 11.39 16.67 30.17
N ARG A 58 11.15 17.71 30.98
CA ARG A 58 11.62 19.10 30.90
C ARG A 58 13.14 19.38 30.89
N LYS A 59 14.03 18.40 30.72
CA LYS A 59 15.49 18.60 30.88
C LYS A 59 16.34 17.81 29.89
N ARG A 60 16.15 17.98 28.58
CA ARG A 60 17.07 17.41 27.57
C ARG A 60 17.91 18.48 26.90
N THR A 61 19.14 18.12 26.56
CA THR A 61 20.12 19.01 25.91
C THR A 61 19.74 19.28 24.45
N PRO A 62 20.21 20.38 23.83
CA PRO A 62 19.88 20.73 22.43
C PRO A 62 20.19 19.62 21.41
N ALA A 63 21.18 18.77 21.69
CA ALA A 63 21.54 17.64 20.83
C ALA A 63 20.52 16.49 20.91
N GLU A 64 20.05 16.16 22.11
CA GLU A 64 19.04 15.11 22.33
C GLU A 64 17.66 15.51 21.79
N ILE A 65 17.33 16.81 21.85
CA ILE A 65 16.11 17.36 21.22
C ILE A 65 16.15 17.14 19.71
N ARG A 66 17.33 17.23 19.08
CA ARG A 66 17.49 16.98 17.64
C ARG A 66 17.31 15.51 17.28
N GLU A 67 17.90 14.62 18.05
CA GLU A 67 17.75 13.17 17.83
C GLU A 67 16.30 12.70 18.02
N GLU A 68 15.61 13.18 19.06
CA GLU A 68 14.20 12.87 19.27
C GLU A 68 13.31 13.44 18.16
N TYR A 69 13.60 14.66 17.68
CA TYR A 69 12.87 15.24 16.55
C TYR A 69 13.04 14.39 15.29
N GLU A 70 14.26 13.95 14.98
CA GLU A 70 14.51 13.06 13.84
C GLU A 70 13.81 11.71 13.99
N ARG A 71 13.74 11.18 15.21
CA ARG A 71 13.03 9.93 15.52
C ARG A 71 11.52 10.08 15.34
N LEU A 72 10.92 11.14 15.88
CA LEU A 72 9.51 11.48 15.70
C LEU A 72 9.15 11.70 14.23
N GLN A 73 10.04 12.29 13.44
CA GLN A 73 9.85 12.43 12.00
C GLN A 73 9.78 11.07 11.30
N ARG A 74 10.70 10.14 11.61
CA ARG A 74 10.66 8.78 11.04
C ARG A 74 9.39 8.04 11.42
N ASP A 75 8.97 8.09 12.68
CA ASP A 75 7.74 7.44 13.14
C ASP A 75 6.50 8.00 12.42
N LYS A 76 6.42 9.32 12.23
CA LYS A 76 5.31 9.95 11.46
C LYS A 76 5.34 9.54 9.99
N GLU A 77 6.52 9.46 9.38
CA GLU A 77 6.68 9.00 8.00
C GLU A 77 6.27 7.52 7.85
N GLU A 78 6.69 6.65 8.76
CA GLU A 78 6.31 5.24 8.78
C GLU A 78 4.80 5.06 8.97
N ARG A 79 4.18 5.76 9.93
CA ARG A 79 2.73 5.72 10.13
C ARG A 79 1.97 6.23 8.91
N ARG A 80 2.48 7.28 8.26
CA ARG A 80 1.90 7.80 7.01
C ARG A 80 1.99 6.76 5.88
N LEU A 81 3.08 6.01 5.80
CA LEU A 81 3.24 4.92 4.85
C LEU A 81 2.30 3.74 5.17
N GLN A 82 2.17 3.36 6.44
CA GLN A 82 1.25 2.29 6.88
C GLN A 82 -0.21 2.63 6.62
N GLN A 83 -0.65 3.86 6.90
CA GLN A 83 -2.03 4.31 6.63
C GLN A 83 -2.38 4.33 5.14
N ARG A 84 -1.38 4.51 4.27
CA ARG A 84 -1.56 4.49 2.82
C ARG A 84 -1.45 3.10 2.22
N THR A 85 -0.87 2.16 2.96
CA THR A 85 -0.75 0.78 2.53
C THR A 85 -2.10 0.09 2.69
N ASN A 86 -2.60 -0.56 1.63
CA ASN A 86 -3.86 -1.30 1.66
C ASN A 86 -3.59 -2.81 1.58
N PRO A 87 -3.31 -3.49 2.70
CA PRO A 87 -3.14 -4.92 2.70
C PRO A 87 -4.50 -5.61 2.53
N LYS A 88 -4.64 -6.41 1.48
CA LYS A 88 -5.78 -7.30 1.24
C LYS A 88 -5.29 -8.73 1.29
N GLY A 89 -6.00 -9.59 1.99
CA GLY A 89 -5.66 -11.01 2.07
C GLY A 89 -6.90 -11.88 2.20
N THR A 90 -6.87 -13.03 1.55
CA THR A 90 -7.88 -14.07 1.62
C THR A 90 -7.22 -15.38 2.02
N ILE A 91 -7.75 -16.01 3.06
CA ILE A 91 -7.34 -17.34 3.51
C ILE A 91 -8.54 -18.26 3.37
N SER A 92 -8.39 -19.35 2.63
CA SER A 92 -9.39 -20.39 2.44
C SER A 92 -8.80 -21.71 2.90
N VAL A 93 -9.52 -22.43 3.76
CA VAL A 93 -9.15 -23.75 4.24
C VAL A 93 -10.31 -24.70 3.90
N GLY A 94 -10.01 -25.73 3.13
CA GLY A 94 -10.91 -26.84 2.84
C GLY A 94 -10.64 -27.96 3.85
N VAL A 95 -11.64 -28.24 4.68
CA VAL A 95 -11.59 -29.28 5.70
C VAL A 95 -12.44 -30.45 5.20
N ASP A 96 -11.84 -31.63 5.16
CA ASP A 96 -12.58 -32.87 4.94
C ASP A 96 -13.20 -33.32 6.26
N ALA A 97 -14.50 -33.61 6.20
CA ALA A 97 -15.32 -33.96 7.34
C ALA A 97 -16.13 -35.24 7.05
N THR A 98 -15.76 -36.01 6.03
CA THR A 98 -16.51 -37.20 5.60
C THR A 98 -16.72 -38.18 6.76
N ASP A 99 -15.71 -38.39 7.60
CA ASP A 99 -15.79 -39.26 8.80
C ASP A 99 -16.73 -38.76 9.90
N LEU A 100 -17.18 -37.50 9.85
CA LEU A 100 -18.20 -36.98 10.77
C LEU A 100 -19.62 -37.36 10.32
N PHE A 101 -19.80 -37.71 9.05
CA PHE A 101 -21.11 -38.00 8.45
C PHE A 101 -21.30 -39.47 8.09
N ASP A 102 -20.22 -40.25 8.00
CA ASP A 102 -20.27 -41.72 7.92
C ASP A 102 -20.71 -42.32 9.27
N ARG A 103 -22.01 -42.24 9.54
CA ARG A 103 -22.66 -43.19 10.44
C ARG A 103 -22.74 -44.51 9.67
N TYR A 104 -21.74 -45.36 9.86
CA TYR A 104 -21.87 -46.75 9.49
C TYR A 104 -23.12 -47.30 10.21
N ASP A 105 -24.15 -47.65 9.44
CA ASP A 105 -25.26 -48.54 9.86
C ASP A 105 -24.72 -49.98 10.03
N ASP A 106 -23.62 -50.14 10.77
CA ASP A 106 -23.11 -51.45 11.17
C ASP A 106 -23.75 -51.81 12.52
N ASP A 107 -25.04 -52.13 12.47
CA ASP A 107 -25.59 -53.18 13.32
C ASP A 107 -24.76 -54.44 13.00
N PHE A 108 -23.71 -54.75 13.77
CA PHE A 108 -23.25 -56.09 14.16
C PHE A 108 -21.81 -56.03 14.72
N GLU A 109 -21.69 -56.37 16.01
CA GLU A 109 -20.50 -56.78 16.76
C GLU A 109 -19.56 -55.72 17.41
N GLU A 110 -19.73 -55.65 18.74
CA GLU A 110 -18.78 -55.30 19.81
C GLU A 110 -17.32 -54.91 19.45
N MET A 111 -16.99 -53.61 19.60
CA MET A 111 -15.66 -53.14 20.02
C MET A 111 -15.76 -51.79 20.76
N PRO A 112 -15.26 -51.66 22.01
CA PRO A 112 -15.34 -50.43 22.79
C PRO A 112 -14.16 -49.52 22.42
N GLY A 113 -14.34 -48.67 21.44
CA GLY A 113 -13.33 -47.69 21.06
C GLY A 113 -13.93 -46.61 20.21
N GLY A 114 -14.56 -45.61 20.85
CA GLY A 114 -14.96 -44.38 20.20
C GLY A 114 -13.72 -43.70 19.60
N GLY A 115 -13.42 -44.01 18.35
CA GLY A 115 -12.40 -43.34 17.58
C GLY A 115 -12.83 -41.90 17.40
N PHE A 116 -12.01 -40.95 17.87
CA PHE A 116 -12.25 -39.55 17.57
C PHE A 116 -12.21 -39.37 16.04
N PRO A 117 -13.22 -38.71 15.44
CA PRO A 117 -13.24 -38.47 14.00
C PRO A 117 -11.99 -37.69 13.58
N HIS A 118 -11.33 -38.14 12.52
CA HIS A 118 -10.11 -37.52 12.04
C HIS A 118 -10.46 -36.40 11.07
N ILE A 119 -10.28 -35.16 11.52
CA ILE A 119 -10.53 -33.98 10.68
C ILE A 119 -9.25 -33.71 9.89
N GLU A 120 -9.28 -33.88 8.57
CA GLU A 120 -8.13 -33.61 7.70
C GLU A 120 -8.30 -32.29 6.94
N ILE A 121 -7.20 -31.55 6.80
CA ILE A 121 -7.17 -30.36 5.93
C ILE A 121 -6.76 -30.82 4.53
N ASN A 122 -7.73 -30.89 3.62
CA ASN A 122 -7.53 -31.32 2.24
C ASN A 122 -6.87 -30.21 1.37
N ARG A 123 -7.26 -28.94 1.61
CA ARG A 123 -6.77 -27.81 0.80
C ARG A 123 -6.55 -26.56 1.63
N MET A 124 -5.46 -25.84 1.38
CA MET A 124 -5.25 -24.49 1.88
C MET A 124 -4.97 -23.55 0.70
N HIS A 125 -5.55 -22.36 0.73
CA HIS A 125 -5.29 -21.30 -0.25
C HIS A 125 -5.14 -19.97 0.48
N ILE A 126 -3.97 -19.38 0.37
CA ILE A 126 -3.63 -18.07 0.92
C ILE A 126 -3.32 -17.16 -0.24
N SER A 127 -4.01 -16.03 -0.36
CA SER A 127 -3.66 -14.96 -1.30
C SER A 127 -3.52 -13.67 -0.51
N GLN A 128 -2.37 -13.01 -0.65
CA GLN A 128 -2.08 -11.73 -0.02
C GLN A 128 -1.63 -10.74 -1.08
N SER A 129 -2.07 -9.49 -0.95
CA SER A 129 -1.66 -8.38 -1.79
C SER A 129 -1.55 -7.11 -0.96
N ILE A 130 -0.47 -6.37 -1.13
CA ILE A 130 -0.17 -5.15 -0.41
C ILE A 130 0.09 -4.09 -1.47
N GLU A 131 -0.79 -3.09 -1.54
CA GLU A 131 -0.60 -1.91 -2.38
C GLU A 131 -0.02 -0.77 -1.53
N ALA A 132 1.16 -0.27 -1.92
CA ALA A 132 1.88 0.81 -1.24
C ALA A 132 2.14 1.96 -2.23
N PRO A 133 1.43 3.10 -2.10
CA PRO A 133 1.70 4.28 -2.93
C PRO A 133 2.97 4.97 -2.43
N LEU A 134 4.07 4.81 -3.18
CA LEU A 134 5.38 5.36 -2.85
C LEU A 134 5.40 6.88 -3.06
N THR A 135 4.81 7.35 -4.16
CA THR A 135 4.70 8.78 -4.50
C THR A 135 3.32 9.08 -5.06
N ASN A 136 3.04 10.34 -5.41
CA ASN A 136 1.77 10.71 -6.07
C ASN A 136 1.61 10.06 -7.47
N THR A 137 2.70 9.58 -8.08
CA THR A 137 2.69 8.95 -9.41
C THR A 137 3.01 7.46 -9.35
N ASP A 138 3.74 7.00 -8.33
CA ASP A 138 4.29 5.66 -8.27
C ASP A 138 3.60 4.83 -7.19
N THR A 139 3.18 3.63 -7.55
CA THR A 139 2.54 2.67 -6.66
C THR A 139 3.24 1.34 -6.81
N ALA A 140 3.77 0.82 -5.70
CA ALA A 140 4.28 -0.54 -5.63
C ALA A 140 3.18 -1.47 -5.14
N MET A 141 3.10 -2.66 -5.69
CA MET A 141 2.19 -3.72 -5.28
C MET A 141 2.99 -5.00 -5.09
N LEU A 142 2.93 -5.57 -3.90
CA LEU A 142 3.48 -6.89 -3.61
C LEU A 142 2.31 -7.85 -3.46
N SER A 143 2.31 -8.96 -4.18
CA SER A 143 1.28 -9.98 -4.08
C SER A 143 1.91 -11.36 -4.02
N GLY A 144 1.24 -12.28 -3.34
CA GLY A 144 1.64 -13.66 -3.25
C GLY A 144 0.42 -14.54 -3.14
N SER A 145 0.47 -15.71 -3.77
CA SER A 145 -0.52 -16.74 -3.58
C SER A 145 0.16 -18.07 -3.29
N LEU A 146 -0.35 -18.78 -2.30
CA LEU A 146 0.09 -20.11 -1.88
C LEU A 146 -1.13 -21.01 -1.91
N SER A 147 -1.04 -22.11 -2.63
CA SER A 147 -2.07 -23.14 -2.65
C SER A 147 -1.45 -24.49 -2.32
N THR A 148 -2.04 -25.21 -1.38
CA THR A 148 -1.66 -26.58 -1.02
C THR A 148 -2.86 -27.49 -1.21
N HIS A 149 -2.61 -28.67 -1.77
CA HIS A 149 -3.61 -29.72 -1.95
C HIS A 149 -2.94 -31.08 -1.80
N ASN A 150 -3.47 -31.90 -0.89
CA ASN A 150 -3.01 -33.28 -0.64
C ASN A 150 -1.47 -33.40 -0.51
N GLY A 151 -0.87 -32.55 0.33
CA GLY A 151 0.58 -32.55 0.58
C GLY A 151 1.45 -31.94 -0.53
N SER A 152 0.89 -31.61 -1.69
CA SER A 152 1.58 -30.88 -2.76
C SER A 152 1.20 -29.40 -2.72
N GLY A 153 2.19 -28.53 -2.58
CA GLY A 153 2.01 -27.07 -2.49
C GLY A 153 2.75 -26.34 -3.58
N GLY A 154 2.15 -25.25 -4.07
CA GLY A 154 2.79 -24.34 -5.00
C GLY A 154 2.48 -22.90 -4.63
N GLY A 155 3.51 -22.07 -4.66
CA GLY A 155 3.42 -20.64 -4.41
C GLY A 155 3.86 -19.80 -5.62
N ASN A 156 3.36 -18.58 -5.67
CA ASN A 156 3.94 -17.50 -6.46
C ASN A 156 4.03 -16.22 -5.62
N ILE A 157 5.00 -15.39 -5.98
CA ILE A 157 5.17 -14.04 -5.46
C ILE A 157 5.38 -13.15 -6.66
N ASN A 158 4.60 -12.07 -6.75
CA ASN A 158 4.66 -11.06 -7.79
C ASN A 158 4.81 -9.68 -7.17
N VAL A 159 5.79 -8.93 -7.65
CA VAL A 159 6.05 -7.53 -7.35
C VAL A 159 5.75 -6.71 -8.60
N THR A 160 4.86 -5.75 -8.49
CA THR A 160 4.49 -4.85 -9.58
C THR A 160 4.80 -3.42 -9.16
N VAL A 161 5.56 -2.69 -9.97
CA VAL A 161 5.79 -1.26 -9.79
C VAL A 161 5.08 -0.52 -10.91
N ARG A 162 4.04 0.23 -10.56
CA ARG A 162 3.25 1.03 -11.47
C ARG A 162 3.63 2.50 -11.35
N ARG A 163 3.85 3.17 -12.47
CA ARG A 163 4.11 4.60 -12.58
C ARG A 163 3.11 5.26 -13.52
N VAL A 164 2.36 6.22 -13.01
CA VAL A 164 1.49 7.09 -13.80
C VAL A 164 2.35 8.19 -14.41
N THR A 165 2.62 8.11 -15.72
CA THR A 165 3.49 9.07 -16.43
C THR A 165 2.73 10.32 -16.86
N SER A 166 1.43 10.22 -17.09
CA SER A 166 0.58 11.33 -17.53
C SER A 166 -0.88 11.04 -17.20
N ALA A 167 -1.75 12.07 -17.22
CA ALA A 167 -3.21 11.88 -17.14
C ALA A 167 -3.77 10.94 -18.23
N LYS A 168 -3.01 10.74 -19.31
CA LYS A 168 -3.38 9.88 -20.45
C LYS A 168 -2.65 8.53 -20.47
N GLY A 169 -1.81 8.19 -19.49
CA GLY A 169 -1.05 6.95 -19.58
C GLY A 169 -0.31 6.54 -18.31
N TRP A 170 -0.05 5.25 -18.20
CA TRP A 170 0.68 4.64 -17.10
C TRP A 170 1.50 3.46 -17.62
N GLY A 171 2.59 3.14 -16.94
CA GLY A 171 3.39 1.94 -17.18
C GLY A 171 3.52 1.14 -15.89
N GLU A 172 3.58 -0.19 -16.00
CA GLU A 172 3.88 -1.09 -14.91
C GLU A 172 4.98 -2.06 -15.30
N VAL A 173 5.84 -2.36 -14.33
CA VAL A 173 6.88 -3.38 -14.44
C VAL A 173 6.55 -4.47 -13.43
N GLU A 174 6.52 -5.71 -13.87
CA GLU A 174 6.16 -6.88 -13.09
C GLU A 174 7.38 -7.77 -12.94
N PHE A 175 7.63 -8.23 -11.74
CA PHE A 175 8.63 -9.23 -11.42
C PHE A 175 7.96 -10.30 -10.61
N GLY A 176 7.95 -11.53 -11.09
CA GLY A 176 7.34 -12.64 -10.36
C GLY A 176 8.26 -13.83 -10.30
N ALA A 177 8.06 -14.66 -9.30
CA ALA A 177 8.68 -15.97 -9.23
C ALA A 177 7.69 -16.94 -8.58
N GLY A 178 7.64 -18.15 -9.10
CA GLY A 178 6.79 -19.19 -8.53
C GLY A 178 7.26 -20.59 -8.91
N ASP A 179 6.83 -21.57 -8.12
CA ASP A 179 7.39 -22.93 -8.15
C ASP A 179 7.17 -23.64 -9.50
N THR A 180 6.10 -23.30 -10.22
CA THR A 180 5.73 -23.95 -11.50
C THR A 180 6.15 -23.16 -12.73
N LEU A 181 6.36 -21.85 -12.61
CA LEU A 181 6.50 -20.93 -13.75
C LEU A 181 7.88 -20.25 -13.80
N GLY A 182 8.71 -20.38 -12.77
CA GLY A 182 10.03 -19.75 -12.69
C GLY A 182 9.97 -18.22 -12.64
N PRO A 183 11.11 -17.52 -12.70
CA PRO A 183 11.13 -16.06 -12.74
C PRO A 183 10.42 -15.52 -13.98
N LEU A 184 9.61 -14.48 -13.81
CA LEU A 184 8.98 -13.72 -14.89
C LEU A 184 9.33 -12.24 -14.73
N ILE A 185 9.56 -11.60 -15.87
CA ILE A 185 9.75 -10.15 -15.96
C ILE A 185 8.76 -9.64 -16.99
N GLY A 186 7.83 -8.78 -16.56
CA GLY A 186 6.81 -8.17 -17.37
C GLY A 186 6.98 -6.66 -17.45
N LEU A 187 6.60 -6.08 -18.56
CA LEU A 187 6.43 -4.65 -18.73
C LEU A 187 5.11 -4.43 -19.45
N LYS A 188 4.22 -3.64 -18.86
CA LYS A 188 2.98 -3.23 -19.49
C LYS A 188 2.89 -1.72 -19.52
N VAL A 189 2.41 -1.22 -20.64
CA VAL A 189 2.23 0.21 -20.89
C VAL A 189 0.83 0.42 -21.41
N PHE A 190 0.13 1.36 -20.79
CA PHE A 190 -1.17 1.82 -21.20
C PHE A 190 -1.08 3.29 -21.59
N ARG A 191 -1.68 3.65 -22.73
CA ARG A 191 -1.75 5.04 -23.19
C ARG A 191 -3.03 5.31 -23.99
N ASN A 192 -3.74 6.35 -23.60
CA ASN A 192 -4.80 6.96 -24.39
C ASN A 192 -4.14 7.76 -25.53
N VAL A 193 -4.27 7.24 -26.76
CA VAL A 193 -3.72 7.86 -27.97
C VAL A 193 -4.64 9.01 -28.42
N THR A 194 -5.96 8.78 -28.37
CA THR A 194 -6.99 9.80 -28.62
C THR A 194 -8.11 9.67 -27.59
N PRO A 195 -9.03 10.64 -27.46
CA PRO A 195 -10.17 10.51 -26.54
C PRO A 195 -11.07 9.30 -26.78
N ARG A 196 -11.00 8.71 -27.99
CA ARG A 196 -11.78 7.53 -28.38
C ARG A 196 -10.93 6.27 -28.55
N CYS A 197 -9.61 6.33 -28.39
CA CYS A 197 -8.72 5.19 -28.59
C CYS A 197 -7.71 5.03 -27.47
N PHE A 198 -7.58 3.81 -26.95
CA PHE A 198 -6.52 3.45 -26.01
C PHE A 198 -5.69 2.28 -26.53
N LEU A 199 -4.42 2.29 -26.15
CA LEU A 199 -3.43 1.28 -26.48
C LEU A 199 -2.88 0.68 -25.20
N THR A 200 -2.85 -0.65 -25.14
CA THR A 200 -2.16 -1.42 -24.10
C THR A 200 -1.13 -2.30 -24.78
N ALA A 201 0.13 -2.18 -24.39
CA ALA A 201 1.21 -3.08 -24.81
C ALA A 201 1.72 -3.82 -23.58
N GLN A 202 1.93 -5.13 -23.67
CA GLN A 202 2.57 -5.93 -22.63
C GLN A 202 3.68 -6.76 -23.27
N CYS A 203 4.84 -6.77 -22.65
CA CYS A 203 5.96 -7.62 -23.00
C CYS A 203 6.35 -8.39 -21.75
N GLY A 204 6.45 -9.71 -21.84
CA GLY A 204 6.80 -10.57 -20.73
C GLY A 204 7.87 -11.56 -21.11
N LEU A 205 8.79 -11.84 -20.22
CA LEU A 205 9.87 -12.80 -20.41
C LEU A 205 9.85 -13.77 -19.23
N GLN A 206 9.52 -15.02 -19.53
CA GLN A 206 9.42 -16.08 -18.54
C GLN A 206 10.61 -17.03 -18.66
N PHE A 207 11.29 -17.25 -17.54
CA PHE A 207 12.44 -18.11 -17.40
C PHE A 207 11.96 -19.46 -16.84
N SER A 208 11.78 -20.44 -17.72
CA SER A 208 11.42 -21.80 -17.30
C SER A 208 12.64 -22.74 -17.39
N PRO A 209 12.69 -23.84 -16.63
CA PRO A 209 13.73 -24.87 -16.77
C PRO A 209 13.82 -25.48 -18.19
N ARG A 210 12.75 -25.33 -18.98
CA ARG A 210 12.64 -25.81 -20.37
C ARG A 210 12.97 -24.71 -21.40
N GLY A 211 13.61 -23.63 -21.00
CA GLY A 211 14.00 -22.50 -21.87
C GLY A 211 13.22 -21.22 -21.63
N LEU A 212 13.60 -20.18 -22.38
CA LEU A 212 13.03 -18.83 -22.33
C LEU A 212 11.74 -18.77 -23.15
N ARG A 213 10.70 -18.16 -22.56
CA ARG A 213 9.43 -17.87 -23.24
C ARG A 213 9.16 -16.38 -23.26
N PRO A 214 9.61 -15.66 -24.30
CA PRO A 214 9.19 -14.29 -24.50
C PRO A 214 7.74 -14.26 -25.01
N SER A 215 7.00 -13.28 -24.51
CA SER A 215 5.62 -13.00 -24.86
C SER A 215 5.48 -11.51 -25.12
N CYS A 216 4.66 -11.17 -26.09
CA CYS A 216 4.31 -9.79 -26.41
C CYS A 216 2.83 -9.76 -26.80
N SER A 217 2.05 -8.92 -26.14
CA SER A 217 0.65 -8.68 -26.46
C SER A 217 0.40 -7.20 -26.69
N LEU A 218 -0.25 -6.87 -27.79
CA LEU A 218 -0.66 -5.52 -28.13
C LEU A 218 -2.18 -5.50 -28.28
N MET A 219 -2.85 -4.68 -27.47
CA MET A 219 -4.29 -4.44 -27.54
C MET A 219 -4.52 -2.98 -27.89
N THR A 220 -5.21 -2.73 -29.00
CA THR A 220 -5.73 -1.41 -29.33
C THR A 220 -7.24 -1.46 -29.31
N ALA A 221 -7.86 -0.49 -28.65
CA ALA A 221 -9.30 -0.38 -28.55
C ALA A 221 -9.73 0.99 -29.05
N ARG A 222 -10.87 1.03 -29.76
CA ARG A 222 -11.42 2.25 -30.34
C ARG A 222 -12.94 2.28 -30.20
N HIS A 223 -13.47 3.38 -29.68
CA HIS A 223 -14.89 3.71 -29.82
C HIS A 223 -15.19 4.06 -31.28
N LEU A 224 -15.99 3.22 -31.92
CA LEU A 224 -16.50 3.42 -33.27
C LEU A 224 -17.76 4.27 -33.26
N ASP A 225 -18.60 4.11 -32.22
CA ASP A 225 -19.80 4.90 -31.97
C ASP A 225 -20.08 5.02 -30.44
N GLN A 226 -21.16 5.69 -30.03
CA GLN A 226 -21.54 5.84 -28.62
C GLN A 226 -21.73 4.48 -27.91
N ASN A 227 -22.21 3.46 -28.63
CA ASN A 227 -22.50 2.14 -28.08
C ASN A 227 -21.58 1.02 -28.61
N THR A 228 -20.64 1.35 -29.50
CA THR A 228 -19.81 0.34 -30.18
C THR A 228 -18.34 0.58 -29.91
N MET A 229 -17.67 -0.41 -29.31
CA MET A 229 -16.23 -0.42 -29.10
C MET A 229 -15.61 -1.59 -29.89
N GLY A 230 -14.62 -1.28 -30.74
CA GLY A 230 -13.81 -2.27 -31.43
C GLY A 230 -12.53 -2.55 -30.66
N TYR A 231 -12.13 -3.82 -30.62
CA TYR A 231 -10.88 -4.27 -30.02
C TYR A 231 -10.06 -5.04 -31.04
N LEU A 232 -8.77 -4.74 -31.12
CA LEU A 232 -7.81 -5.53 -31.87
C LEU A 232 -6.74 -5.97 -30.89
N HIS A 233 -6.66 -7.28 -30.70
CA HIS A 233 -5.73 -7.92 -29.79
C HIS A 233 -4.78 -8.83 -30.58
N CYS A 234 -3.50 -8.54 -30.53
CA CYS A 234 -2.44 -9.33 -31.12
C CYS A 234 -1.60 -9.93 -29.99
N VAL A 235 -1.40 -11.24 -29.99
CA VAL A 235 -0.59 -11.95 -28.99
C VAL A 235 0.43 -12.81 -29.70
N GLY A 236 1.70 -12.61 -29.37
CA GLY A 236 2.80 -13.47 -29.77
C GLY A 236 3.39 -14.12 -28.54
N VAL A 237 3.48 -15.45 -28.55
CA VAL A 237 4.24 -16.23 -27.55
C VAL A 237 5.25 -17.05 -28.30
N TRP A 238 6.51 -16.92 -27.91
CA TRP A 238 7.61 -17.62 -28.54
C TRP A 238 8.22 -18.61 -27.55
N ARG A 239 8.78 -19.69 -28.09
CA ARG A 239 9.53 -20.67 -27.33
C ARG A 239 10.90 -20.76 -27.96
N MET A 240 11.93 -20.31 -27.24
CA MET A 240 13.30 -20.58 -27.68
C MET A 240 13.61 -22.06 -27.36
N VAL A 241 14.00 -22.80 -28.39
CA VAL A 241 14.45 -24.20 -28.32
C VAL A 241 15.95 -24.22 -28.11
#